data_AF-A0A9E2XV36-F1
#
_entry.id   AF-A0A9E2XV36-F1
#
_cell.length_a   1.000
_cell.length_b   1.000
_cell.length_c   1.000
_cell.angle_alpha   90.00
_cell.angle_beta   90.00
_cell.angle_gamma   90.00
#
_symmetry.space_group_name_H-M   'P 1'
#
loop_
_entity.id
_entity.type
_entity.pdbx_description
1 polymer ?
#
loop_
_entity_poly.entity_id
_entity_poly.type
_entity_poly.pdbx_seq_one_letter_code
_entity_poly.pdbx_strand_id
1 'polypeptide(L)'
;MRLAAGRDALRLSALAEQGWLDTHVVAGMCPATAEEVRRSSSVASLQAQIARPDTRVLLAEFNEHLIGFAQLPAQSPQAPVLSERPRERERVHGQRPFLG
;
A
#
# COMPACT_ATOMS: atom_id res chain seq x y z
N MET A 1 10.17 9.01 -6.96
CA MET A 1 8.83 8.67 -6.44
C MET A 1 7.78 9.41 -7.25
N ARG A 2 6.60 8.80 -7.48
CA ARG A 2 5.49 9.40 -8.23
C ARG A 2 4.13 9.00 -7.66
N LEU A 3 3.06 9.75 -7.97
CA LEU A 3 1.70 9.32 -7.63
C LEU A 3 1.28 8.10 -8.45
N ALA A 4 0.52 7.21 -7.82
CA ALA A 4 -0.11 6.09 -8.50
C ALA A 4 -1.26 6.57 -9.38
N ALA A 5 -1.41 5.92 -10.54
CA ALA A 5 -2.57 6.02 -11.40
C ALA A 5 -3.28 4.66 -11.48
N GLY A 6 -4.52 4.62 -11.96
CA GLY A 6 -5.31 3.37 -12.02
C GLY A 6 -4.61 2.23 -12.78
N ARG A 7 -3.75 2.56 -13.75
CA ARG A 7 -2.91 1.59 -14.50
C ARG A 7 -1.88 0.86 -13.64
N ASP A 8 -1.50 1.41 -12.49
CA ASP A 8 -0.48 0.85 -11.61
C ASP A 8 -1.04 -0.25 -10.69
N ALA A 9 -2.37 -0.39 -10.61
CA ALA A 9 -3.03 -1.25 -9.63
C ALA A 9 -2.60 -2.72 -9.72
N LEU A 10 -2.29 -3.23 -10.92
CA LEU A 10 -1.79 -4.59 -11.07
C LEU A 10 -0.40 -4.76 -10.44
N ARG A 11 0.52 -3.85 -10.72
CA ARG A 11 1.88 -3.88 -10.16
C ARG A 11 1.87 -3.66 -8.65
N LEU A 12 0.99 -2.76 -8.19
CA LEU A 12 0.76 -2.51 -6.77
C LEU A 12 0.19 -3.74 -6.06
N SER A 13 -0.73 -4.47 -6.71
CA SER A 13 -1.37 -5.70 -6.19
C SER A 13 -0.34 -6.79 -5.94
N ALA A 14 0.49 -7.08 -6.94
CA ALA A 14 1.56 -8.05 -6.81
C ALA A 14 2.55 -7.68 -5.69
N LEU A 15 2.93 -6.41 -5.59
CA LEU A 15 3.87 -5.94 -4.57
C LEU A 15 3.26 -5.94 -3.16
N ALA A 16 1.99 -5.55 -3.03
CA ALA A 16 1.26 -5.58 -1.76
C ALA A 16 1.11 -7.01 -1.24
N GLU A 17 0.77 -7.95 -2.14
CA GLU A 17 0.68 -9.38 -1.82
C GLU A 17 2.03 -9.92 -1.36
N GLN A 18 3.11 -9.66 -2.10
CA GLN A 18 4.47 -10.06 -1.70
C GLN A 18 4.81 -9.54 -0.29
N GLY A 19 4.67 -8.24 -0.05
CA GLY A 19 5.00 -7.64 1.24
C GLY A 19 4.12 -8.17 2.38
N TRP A 20 2.84 -8.46 2.11
CA TRP A 20 1.93 -9.05 3.08
C TRP A 20 2.36 -10.47 3.45
N LEU A 21 2.66 -11.32 2.46
CA LEU A 21 3.10 -12.70 2.65
C LEU A 21 4.41 -12.76 3.42
N ASP A 22 5.41 -11.96 3.02
CA ASP A 22 6.72 -11.89 3.68
C ASP A 22 6.63 -11.49 5.16
N THR A 23 5.57 -10.76 5.54
CA THR A 23 5.35 -10.25 6.90
C THR A 23 4.53 -11.20 7.75
N HIS A 24 3.49 -11.84 7.20
CA HIS A 24 2.49 -12.56 8.00
C HIS A 24 2.56 -14.07 7.86
N VAL A 25 3.14 -14.60 6.78
CA VAL A 25 3.11 -16.05 6.46
C VAL A 25 4.45 -16.70 6.79
N VAL A 26 4.84 -16.64 8.05
CA VAL A 26 6.09 -17.27 8.54
C VAL A 26 5.89 -18.78 8.78
N ALA A 27 4.72 -19.18 9.29
CA ALA A 27 4.40 -20.56 9.64
C ALA A 27 3.62 -21.32 8.54
N GLY A 28 3.52 -20.75 7.34
CA GLY A 28 2.68 -21.27 6.25
C GLY A 28 1.28 -20.66 6.23
N MET A 29 0.54 -20.96 5.16
CA MET A 29 -0.74 -20.32 4.84
C MET A 29 -1.93 -21.12 5.38
N CYS A 30 -2.83 -20.45 6.09
CA CYS A 30 -4.15 -21.00 6.47
C CYS A 30 -5.28 -20.30 5.70
N PRO A 31 -6.50 -20.87 5.65
CA PRO A 31 -7.62 -20.29 4.90
C PRO A 31 -7.90 -18.82 5.23
N ALA A 32 -7.88 -18.45 6.52
CA ALA A 32 -8.11 -17.08 6.96
C ALA A 32 -7.06 -16.10 6.40
N THR A 33 -5.77 -16.47 6.44
CA THR A 33 -4.70 -15.64 5.87
C THR A 33 -4.76 -15.55 4.34
N ALA A 34 -5.16 -16.64 3.66
CA ALA A 34 -5.34 -16.66 2.22
C ALA A 34 -6.48 -15.71 1.78
N GLU A 35 -7.58 -15.70 2.52
CA GLU A 35 -8.68 -14.77 2.26
C GLU A 35 -8.30 -13.31 2.52
N GLU A 36 -7.56 -13.05 3.60
CA GLU A 36 -7.12 -11.70 3.96
C GLU A 36 -6.19 -11.10 2.90
N VAL A 37 -5.15 -11.83 2.50
CA VAL A 37 -4.20 -11.32 1.50
C VAL A 37 -4.89 -11.09 0.16
N ARG A 38 -5.77 -12.02 -0.27
CA ARG A 38 -6.52 -11.89 -1.51
C ARG A 38 -7.47 -10.71 -1.49
N ARG A 39 -8.10 -10.40 -0.35
CA ARG A 39 -9.03 -9.26 -0.22
C ARG A 39 -8.27 -7.93 -0.19
N SER A 40 -7.24 -7.85 0.63
CA SER A 40 -6.47 -6.61 0.88
C SER A 40 -5.57 -6.22 -0.30
N SER A 41 -5.04 -7.20 -1.02
CA SER A 41 -4.11 -7.00 -2.14
C SER A 41 -4.77 -7.17 -3.50
N SER A 42 -6.11 -7.27 -3.57
CA SER A 42 -6.80 -7.42 -4.86
C SER A 42 -6.60 -6.18 -5.74
N VAL A 43 -6.53 -6.39 -7.07
CA VAL A 43 -6.46 -5.29 -8.04
C VAL A 43 -7.63 -4.33 -7.87
N ALA A 44 -8.85 -4.83 -7.66
CA ALA A 44 -10.03 -4.00 -7.46
C ALA A 44 -9.94 -3.15 -6.18
N SER A 45 -9.46 -3.72 -5.07
CA SER A 45 -9.25 -3.01 -3.81
C SER A 45 -8.24 -1.87 -3.98
N LEU A 46 -7.14 -2.13 -4.69
CA LEU A 46 -6.11 -1.13 -4.92
C LEU A 46 -6.52 -0.08 -5.95
N GLN A 47 -7.27 -0.44 -6.99
CA GLN A 47 -7.90 0.53 -7.89
C GLN A 47 -8.83 1.48 -7.13
N ALA A 48 -9.66 0.93 -6.24
CA ALA A 48 -10.53 1.73 -5.40
C ALA A 48 -9.72 2.68 -4.51
N GLN A 49 -8.66 2.21 -3.86
CA GLN A 49 -7.77 3.04 -3.04
C GLN A 49 -7.07 4.16 -3.83
N ILE A 50 -6.61 3.87 -5.05
CA ILE A 50 -5.99 4.90 -5.92
C ILE A 50 -7.03 5.96 -6.33
N ALA A 51 -8.29 5.55 -6.54
CA ALA A 51 -9.37 6.46 -6.92
C ALA A 51 -9.93 7.29 -5.76
N ARG A 52 -9.56 6.97 -4.51
CA ARG A 52 -10.06 7.68 -3.32
C ARG A 52 -9.53 9.12 -3.28
N PRO A 53 -10.40 10.14 -3.21
CA PRO A 53 -9.97 11.53 -3.20
C PRO A 53 -9.24 11.94 -1.91
N ASP A 54 -9.55 11.27 -0.80
CA ASP A 54 -8.98 11.47 0.54
C ASP A 54 -7.65 10.73 0.77
N THR A 55 -7.20 9.95 -0.21
CA THR A 55 -5.98 9.15 -0.13
C THR A 55 -5.03 9.52 -1.27
N ARG A 56 -3.73 9.44 -1.01
CA ARG A 56 -2.68 9.51 -2.02
C ARG A 56 -1.83 8.26 -1.90
N VAL A 57 -1.63 7.58 -3.02
CA VAL A 57 -0.72 6.44 -3.12
C VAL A 57 0.54 6.91 -3.83
N LEU A 58 1.67 6.87 -3.13
CA LEU A 58 2.99 7.17 -3.69
C LEU A 58 3.72 5.89 -4.03
N LEU A 59 4.36 5.88 -5.20
CA LEU A 59 5.13 4.77 -5.72
C LEU A 59 6.62 5.10 -5.69
N ALA A 60 7.43 4.16 -5.21
CA ALA A 60 8.87 4.17 -5.30
C ALA A 60 9.31 3.24 -6.44
N GLU A 61 10.05 3.79 -7.40
CA GLU A 61 10.54 3.04 -8.56
C GLU A 61 12.07 3.16 -8.64
N PHE A 62 12.73 2.07 -9.04
CA PHE A 62 14.15 2.00 -9.31
C PHE A 62 14.37 1.13 -10.55
N ASN A 63 15.09 1.64 -11.57
CA ASN A 63 15.28 0.95 -12.85
C ASN A 63 13.98 0.41 -13.46
N GLU A 64 12.93 1.22 -13.48
CA GLU A 64 11.58 0.84 -13.97
C GLU A 64 10.86 -0.25 -13.16
N HIS A 65 11.44 -0.73 -12.05
CA HIS A 65 10.81 -1.66 -11.13
C HIS A 65 10.10 -0.90 -10.00
N LEU A 66 8.87 -1.31 -9.69
CA LEU A 66 8.16 -0.84 -8.49
C LEU A 66 8.75 -1.57 -7.28
N ILE A 67 9.43 -0.84 -6.40
CA ILE A 67 10.14 -1.40 -5.24
C ILE A 67 9.43 -1.11 -3.91
N GLY A 68 8.48 -0.18 -3.90
CA GLY A 68 7.71 0.16 -2.71
C GLY A 68 6.57 1.11 -2.99
N PHE A 69 5.68 1.24 -2.01
CA PHE A 69 4.62 2.25 -2.01
C PHE A 69 4.23 2.69 -0.60
N ALA A 70 3.64 3.88 -0.51
CA ALA A 70 3.06 4.43 0.70
C ALA A 70 1.65 4.94 0.44
N GLN A 71 0.77 4.76 1.41
CA GLN A 71 -0.56 5.37 1.42
C GLN A 71 -0.58 6.50 2.45
N LEU A 72 -0.99 7.68 1.99
CA LEU A 72 -1.00 8.89 2.78
C LEU A 72 -2.40 9.52 2.73
N PRO A 73 -2.91 10.09 3.83
CA PRO A 73 -4.07 10.97 3.77
C PRO A 73 -3.77 12.14 2.81
N ALA A 74 -4.69 12.44 1.91
CA ALA A 74 -4.64 13.68 1.15
C ALA A 74 -4.82 14.83 2.15
N GLN A 75 -3.75 15.59 2.44
CA GLN A 75 -3.87 16.75 3.31
C GLN A 75 -4.95 17.68 2.73
N SER A 76 -5.98 17.95 3.52
CA SER A 76 -6.89 19.06 3.26
C SER A 76 -6.06 20.35 3.18
N PRO A 77 -6.35 21.31 2.28
CA PRO A 77 -5.67 22.61 2.25
C PRO A 77 -5.79 23.44 3.55
N GLN A 78 -6.48 22.93 4.56
CA GLN A 78 -6.61 23.56 5.87
C GLN A 78 -5.55 23.01 6.83
N ALA A 79 -4.58 23.87 7.13
CA ALA A 79 -3.45 23.61 8.03
C ALA A 79 -3.87 23.42 9.51
N PRO A 80 -2.91 23.17 10.40
CA PRO A 80 -2.82 21.99 11.25
C PRO A 80 -3.82 21.99 12.41
N VAL A 81 -4.46 20.85 12.67
CA VAL A 81 -5.02 20.57 13.98
C VAL A 81 -4.22 19.41 14.58
N LEU A 82 -3.49 19.72 15.65
CA LEU A 82 -3.14 18.75 16.69
C LEU A 82 -4.45 18.15 17.19
N SER A 83 -4.90 17.06 16.58
CA SER A 83 -5.95 16.23 17.14
C SER A 83 -5.30 14.95 17.62
N GLU A 84 -5.38 14.72 18.92
CA GLU A 84 -5.08 13.47 19.62
C GLU A 84 -6.12 12.38 19.25
N ARG A 85 -6.30 12.15 17.95
CA ARG A 85 -7.00 10.98 17.42
C ARG A 85 -5.97 10.15 16.68
N PRO A 86 -6.03 8.80 16.77
CA PRO A 86 -5.01 7.97 16.16
C PRO A 86 -4.99 8.30 14.66
N ARG A 87 -3.90 8.95 14.21
CA ARG A 87 -3.65 9.17 12.80
C ARG A 87 -3.74 7.81 12.12
N GLU A 88 -4.54 7.74 11.07
CA GLU A 88 -4.62 6.60 10.18
C GLU A 88 -3.20 6.12 9.87
N ARG A 89 -2.92 4.85 10.23
CA ARG A 89 -1.59 4.26 10.17
C ARG A 89 -1.02 4.44 8.76
N GLU A 90 0.07 5.18 8.65
CA GLU A 90 0.91 5.22 7.46
C GLU A 90 1.34 3.78 7.15
N ARG A 91 0.86 3.24 6.03
CA ARG A 91 1.18 1.89 5.60
C ARG A 91 2.25 1.96 4.52
N VAL A 92 3.48 1.63 4.92
CA VAL A 92 4.63 1.53 4.03
C VAL A 92 4.85 0.06 3.71
N HIS A 93 4.88 -0.26 2.42
CA HIS A 93 5.26 -1.58 1.92
C HIS A 93 6.49 -1.41 1.03
N GLY A 94 7.58 -2.09 1.37
CA GLY A 94 8.81 -2.15 0.57
C GLY A 94 9.34 -3.58 0.49
N GLN A 95 10.04 -3.92 -0.58
CA GLN A 95 10.70 -5.23 -0.67
C GLN A 95 11.92 -5.27 0.26
N ARG A 96 12.12 -6.42 0.92
CA ARG A 96 13.20 -6.64 1.91
C ARG A 96 14.63 -6.20 1.51
N PRO A 97 15.11 -6.35 0.26
CA PRO A 97 16.46 -5.89 -0.07
C PRO A 97 16.62 -4.36 -0.16
N PHE A 98 15.52 -3.59 -0.08
CA PHE A 98 15.53 -2.11 -0.13
C PHE A 98 15.06 -1.46 1.16
N LEU A 99 14.74 -2.27 2.18
CA LEU A 99 14.52 -1.83 3.54
C LEU A 99 15.89 -1.96 4.23
N GLY A 100 16.65 -0.86 4.24
CA GLY A 100 18.01 -0.81 4.79
C GLY A 100 18.09 -1.25 6.24
#